data_AF-A0A0F9YI07-F1
#
_entry.id   AF-A0A0F9YI07-F1
#
_cell.length_a   1.000
_cell.length_b   1.000
_cell.length_c   1.000
_cell.angle_alpha   90.00
_cell.angle_beta   90.00
_cell.angle_gamma   90.00
#
_symmetry.space_group_name_H-M   'P 1'
#
loop_
_entity.id
_entity.type
_entity.pdbx_description
1 polymer ?
#
loop_
_entity_poly.entity_id
_entity_poly.type
_entity_poly.pdbx_seq_one_letter_code
_entity_poly.pdbx_strand_id
1 'polypeptide(L)'
;MQSLKHIWLFIRTNLWIIPLTLLLVWLLFRFLDPAPPKVLVMTTGSETGAYHQFGMALKEELAKQKIDLQLRPSRGSLDNLKRLTAGTGEVQIGLIQSGTESLLQPEQRKRLIGLAALYHEPLWLFQRKGANITQLSDLEDKRVAVGSDGSGTWAVLKGLYREHQDLTRLELLNDGLWRKMGSTAAANALIADELDAAFLVLPAGNRLVTRLAANPDITLINLSQADAFAARLHFLEALDVPKGLLNIAQHVPEQDTKVLSPVAMLVGNQDFHPALTAVVLEAARKVLREGNLLDQPGRFPAGEPMGLELSAEADYYHRQGVPFLQRYLPFQVASAVDRYVVLIIPFIAIMFPLLKSMGPLYRWRVRARVYRWYEHLRRIDKLIHSGKIRERYAEEIQGLKDLEGELNHVDVPLSYAHELYSLHLHVRYMIYRLGTMQSEEEGEEASGPA
;
A
#
# COMPACT_ATOMS: atom_id res chain seq x y z
N MET A 1 -47.42 -6.71 28.09
CA MET A 1 -46.31 -7.46 28.73
C MET A 1 -45.83 -8.68 27.94
N GLN A 2 -46.65 -9.38 27.15
CA GLN A 2 -46.23 -10.56 26.39
C GLN A 2 -45.25 -10.28 25.23
N SER A 3 -45.38 -9.14 24.49
CA SER A 3 -44.46 -8.83 23.39
C SER A 3 -43.00 -8.63 23.83
N LEU A 4 -42.78 -8.02 25.00
CA LEU A 4 -41.45 -7.85 25.61
C LEU A 4 -40.79 -9.19 25.94
N LYS A 5 -41.56 -10.19 26.40
CA LYS A 5 -41.04 -11.54 26.68
C LYS A 5 -40.62 -12.27 25.38
N HIS A 6 -41.36 -12.09 24.29
CA HIS A 6 -41.00 -12.68 22.99
C HIS A 6 -39.73 -12.05 22.40
N ILE A 7 -39.59 -10.72 22.50
CA ILE A 7 -38.37 -10.01 22.11
C ILE A 7 -37.18 -10.51 22.94
N TRP A 8 -37.36 -10.70 24.25
CA TRP A 8 -36.31 -11.21 25.12
C TRP A 8 -35.91 -12.67 24.80
N LEU A 9 -36.88 -13.54 24.50
CA LEU A 9 -36.60 -14.92 24.07
C LEU A 9 -35.86 -14.96 22.72
N PHE A 10 -36.23 -14.07 21.78
CA PHE A 10 -35.54 -13.93 20.50
C PHE A 10 -34.10 -13.42 20.67
N ILE A 11 -33.88 -12.41 21.52
CA ILE A 11 -32.54 -11.89 21.83
C ILE A 11 -31.68 -12.99 22.47
N ARG A 12 -32.19 -13.66 23.50
CA ARG A 12 -31.45 -14.74 24.19
C ARG A 12 -31.10 -15.90 23.26
N THR A 13 -31.97 -16.22 22.31
CA THR A 13 -31.75 -17.31 21.34
C THR A 13 -30.68 -16.95 20.31
N ASN A 14 -30.48 -15.66 20.02
CA ASN A 14 -29.51 -15.20 19.03
C ASN A 14 -28.24 -14.58 19.65
N LEU A 15 -28.03 -14.73 20.97
CA LEU A 15 -26.81 -14.27 21.65
C LEU A 15 -25.52 -14.87 21.05
N TRP A 16 -25.59 -16.02 20.38
CA TRP A 16 -24.45 -16.64 19.68
C TRP A 16 -23.88 -15.78 18.54
N ILE A 17 -24.65 -14.84 18.01
CA ILE A 17 -24.19 -13.90 16.98
C ILE A 17 -23.18 -12.91 17.55
N ILE A 18 -23.30 -12.54 18.83
CA ILE A 18 -22.39 -11.58 19.46
C ILE A 18 -20.94 -12.10 19.47
N PRO A 19 -20.61 -13.28 20.04
CA PRO A 19 -19.23 -13.78 20.03
C PRO A 19 -18.76 -14.10 18.61
N LEU A 20 -19.63 -14.52 17.70
CA LEU A 20 -19.26 -14.76 16.31
C LEU A 20 -18.96 -13.47 15.55
N THR A 21 -19.72 -12.40 15.81
CA THR A 21 -19.47 -11.06 15.29
C THR A 21 -18.15 -10.53 15.83
N LEU A 22 -17.90 -10.66 17.14
CA LEU A 22 -16.63 -10.27 17.74
C LEU A 22 -15.45 -11.06 17.16
N LEU A 23 -15.60 -12.36 16.94
CA LEU A 23 -14.59 -13.21 16.29
C LEU A 23 -14.34 -12.78 14.85
N LEU A 24 -15.41 -12.52 14.07
CA LEU A 24 -15.30 -12.08 12.69
C LEU A 24 -14.63 -10.71 12.60
N VAL A 25 -15.05 -9.77 13.44
CA VAL A 25 -14.45 -8.44 13.55
C VAL A 25 -12.97 -8.59 13.91
N TRP A 26 -12.64 -9.38 14.93
CA TRP A 26 -11.25 -9.67 15.31
C TRP A 26 -10.42 -10.27 14.17
N LEU A 27 -10.99 -11.21 13.41
CA LEU A 27 -10.34 -11.82 12.25
C LEU A 27 -10.09 -10.77 11.15
N LEU A 28 -11.10 -9.96 10.82
CA LEU A 28 -11.01 -8.90 9.82
C LEU A 28 -9.99 -7.82 10.23
N PHE A 29 -9.93 -7.47 11.51
CA PHE A 29 -8.92 -6.54 12.05
C PHE A 29 -7.49 -7.06 11.93
N ARG A 30 -7.26 -8.38 11.88
CA ARG A 30 -5.91 -8.95 11.65
C ARG A 30 -5.41 -8.77 10.22
N PHE A 31 -6.30 -8.66 9.24
CA PHE A 31 -5.95 -8.42 7.84
C PHE A 31 -5.91 -6.92 7.50
N LEU A 32 -6.09 -6.06 8.50
CA LEU A 32 -6.12 -4.63 8.32
C LEU A 32 -4.68 -4.08 8.40
N ASP A 33 -4.16 -3.55 7.29
CA ASP A 33 -2.84 -2.88 7.24
C ASP A 33 -2.68 -1.93 8.42
N PRO A 34 -1.51 -1.80 9.06
CA PRO A 34 -1.35 -0.88 10.20
C PRO A 34 -1.79 0.55 9.85
N ALA A 35 -2.11 1.36 10.86
CA ALA A 35 -2.37 2.77 10.60
C ALA A 35 -1.10 3.40 9.99
N PRO A 36 -1.23 4.30 8.99
CA PRO A 36 -0.06 4.93 8.40
C PRO A 36 0.75 5.65 9.49
N PRO A 37 2.07 5.50 9.49
CA PRO A 37 2.90 6.12 10.49
C PRO A 37 2.83 7.64 10.35
N LYS A 38 2.85 8.34 11.49
CA LYS A 38 2.90 9.81 11.52
C LYS A 38 4.31 10.36 11.33
N VAL A 39 5.31 9.50 11.46
CA VAL A 39 6.73 9.83 11.28
C VAL A 39 7.22 9.10 10.05
N LEU A 40 7.84 9.84 9.14
CA LEU A 40 8.46 9.31 7.93
C LEU A 40 9.91 9.79 7.90
N VAL A 41 10.85 8.89 7.63
CA VAL A 41 12.27 9.22 7.57
C VAL A 41 12.76 9.15 6.12
N MET A 42 13.36 10.25 5.67
CA MET A 42 13.82 10.45 4.30
C MET A 42 15.33 10.63 4.22
N THR A 43 16.00 9.82 3.41
CA THR A 43 17.41 10.04 3.07
C THR A 43 17.54 11.02 1.90
N THR A 44 18.42 12.02 2.02
CA THR A 44 18.50 13.16 1.08
C THR A 44 19.86 13.26 0.41
N GLY A 45 20.61 14.34 0.62
CA GLY A 45 21.95 14.53 0.09
C GLY A 45 22.77 15.31 1.12
N SER A 46 23.82 16.00 0.67
CA SER A 46 24.51 16.94 1.54
C SER A 46 23.54 18.04 2.00
N GLU A 47 23.77 18.60 3.19
CA GLU A 47 22.89 19.63 3.77
C GLU A 47 22.74 20.87 2.88
N THR A 48 23.77 21.16 2.08
CA THR A 48 23.76 22.28 1.13
C THR A 48 23.31 21.89 -0.28
N GLY A 49 22.93 20.63 -0.50
CA GLY A 49 22.59 20.07 -1.81
C GLY A 49 21.10 20.19 -2.16
N ALA A 50 20.78 20.07 -3.45
CA ALA A 50 19.42 20.16 -3.96
C ALA A 50 18.47 19.13 -3.34
N TYR A 51 18.96 17.90 -3.09
CA TYR A 51 18.16 16.83 -2.46
C TYR A 51 17.71 17.21 -1.05
N HIS A 52 18.57 17.87 -0.27
CA HIS A 52 18.23 18.29 1.07
C HIS A 52 17.28 19.49 1.06
N GLN A 53 17.48 20.45 0.14
CA GLN A 53 16.57 21.57 -0.05
C GLN A 53 15.16 21.12 -0.45
N PHE A 54 15.05 20.18 -1.39
CA PHE A 54 13.77 19.54 -1.73
C PHE A 54 13.14 18.85 -0.51
N GLY A 55 13.93 18.08 0.23
CA GLY A 55 13.46 17.40 1.45
C GLY A 55 12.92 18.38 2.50
N MET A 56 13.55 19.54 2.66
CA MET A 56 13.07 20.59 3.57
C MET A 56 11.73 21.18 3.11
N ALA A 57 11.58 21.50 1.83
CA ALA A 57 10.32 21.97 1.28
C ALA A 57 9.21 20.90 1.37
N LEU A 58 9.55 19.63 1.11
CA LEU A 58 8.63 18.50 1.26
C LEU A 58 8.18 18.33 2.72
N LYS A 59 9.12 18.50 3.67
CA LYS A 59 8.82 18.46 5.11
C LYS A 59 7.79 19.51 5.50
N GLU A 60 7.92 20.73 5.00
CA GLU A 60 6.97 21.81 5.27
C GLU A 60 5.57 21.51 4.71
N GLU A 61 5.48 20.94 3.51
CA GLU A 61 4.19 20.55 2.92
C GLU A 61 3.54 19.37 3.66
N LEU A 62 4.32 18.36 4.06
CA LEU A 62 3.82 17.20 4.81
C LEU A 62 3.39 17.56 6.24
N ALA A 63 4.04 18.53 6.87
CA ALA A 63 3.65 19.02 8.20
C ALA A 63 2.22 19.57 8.20
N LYS A 64 1.75 20.17 7.09
CA LYS A 64 0.35 20.63 6.93
C LYS A 64 -0.65 19.47 6.99
N GLN A 65 -0.23 18.26 6.67
CA GLN A 65 -1.00 17.01 6.76
C GLN A 65 -0.77 16.25 8.07
N LYS A 66 -0.09 16.87 9.05
CA LYS A 66 0.27 16.28 10.34
C LYS A 66 1.16 15.04 10.21
N ILE A 67 2.03 15.03 9.21
CA ILE A 67 3.09 14.03 8.99
C ILE A 67 4.43 14.68 9.33
N ASP A 68 5.19 14.11 10.26
CA ASP A 68 6.54 14.52 10.61
C ASP A 68 7.55 13.85 9.66
N LEU A 69 8.13 14.63 8.74
CA LEU A 69 9.21 14.18 7.89
C LEU A 69 10.57 14.47 8.53
N GLN A 70 11.32 13.42 8.86
CA GLN A 70 12.68 13.51 9.39
C GLN A 70 13.69 13.30 8.27
N LEU A 71 14.56 14.30 8.06
CA LEU A 71 15.57 14.23 7.01
C LEU A 71 16.87 13.62 7.56
N ARG A 72 17.46 12.72 6.80
CA ARG A 72 18.79 12.16 7.02
C ARG A 72 19.70 12.62 5.88
N PRO A 73 20.59 13.61 6.13
CA PRO A 73 21.62 13.96 5.16
C PRO A 73 22.48 12.76 4.80
N SER A 74 22.99 12.75 3.57
CA SER A 74 23.75 11.64 3.01
C SER A 74 24.86 12.15 2.09
N ARG A 75 25.70 11.23 1.61
CA ARG A 75 26.73 11.54 0.61
C ARG A 75 26.20 11.55 -0.83
N GLY A 76 24.88 11.39 -1.02
CA GLY A 76 24.22 11.33 -2.33
C GLY A 76 23.62 9.95 -2.64
N SER A 77 23.29 9.73 -3.92
CA SER A 77 22.46 8.61 -4.38
C SER A 77 22.96 7.23 -3.96
N LEU A 78 24.27 6.94 -4.00
CA LEU A 78 24.77 5.62 -3.59
C LEU A 78 24.62 5.36 -2.08
N ASP A 79 24.81 6.39 -1.24
CA ASP A 79 24.57 6.28 0.20
C ASP A 79 23.08 6.10 0.48
N ASN A 80 22.22 6.83 -0.26
CA ASN A 80 20.77 6.67 -0.17
C ASN A 80 20.31 5.25 -0.54
N LEU A 81 20.83 4.71 -1.66
CA LEU A 81 20.53 3.35 -2.09
C LEU A 81 20.94 2.32 -1.03
N LYS A 82 22.11 2.48 -0.41
CA LYS A 82 22.57 1.61 0.70
C LYS A 82 21.61 1.67 1.88
N ARG A 83 21.19 2.86 2.31
CA ARG A 83 20.25 3.03 3.43
C ARG A 83 18.86 2.45 3.11
N LEU A 84 18.35 2.73 1.92
CA LEU A 84 17.04 2.24 1.47
C LEU A 84 16.98 0.72 1.36
N THR A 85 18.09 0.08 0.99
CA THR A 85 18.17 -1.37 0.78
C THR A 85 18.72 -2.15 1.98
N ALA A 86 19.16 -1.46 3.05
CA ALA A 86 19.74 -2.07 4.25
C ALA A 86 18.76 -3.00 4.98
N GLY A 87 17.45 -2.75 4.89
CA GLY A 87 16.41 -3.51 5.59
C GLY A 87 16.37 -3.25 7.10
N THR A 88 16.91 -2.12 7.55
CA THR A 88 16.92 -1.72 8.96
C THR A 88 15.66 -0.94 9.37
N GLY A 89 14.85 -0.48 8.41
CA GLY A 89 13.73 0.43 8.66
C GLY A 89 14.14 1.82 9.15
N GLU A 90 15.43 2.19 9.12
CA GLU A 90 15.89 3.51 9.57
C GLU A 90 15.43 4.65 8.64
N VAL A 91 15.27 4.35 7.36
CA VAL A 91 14.74 5.25 6.33
C VAL A 91 13.68 4.50 5.53
N GLN A 92 12.61 5.19 5.11
CA GLN A 92 11.55 4.57 4.31
C GLN A 92 11.47 5.16 2.89
N ILE A 93 11.88 6.41 2.73
CA ILE A 93 11.92 7.08 1.43
C ILE A 93 13.25 7.79 1.21
N GLY A 94 13.56 8.13 -0.02
CA GLY A 94 14.76 8.89 -0.34
C GLY A 94 14.82 9.34 -1.78
N LEU A 95 15.84 10.15 -2.06
CA LEU A 95 16.14 10.62 -3.40
C LEU A 95 17.30 9.84 -3.98
N ILE A 96 17.17 9.43 -5.23
CA ILE A 96 18.28 8.86 -6.00
C ILE A 96 18.29 9.49 -7.39
N GLN A 97 19.38 9.34 -8.10
CA GLN A 97 19.45 9.74 -9.50
C GLN A 97 19.13 8.52 -10.37
N SER A 98 18.36 8.69 -11.43
CA SER A 98 18.13 7.62 -12.41
C SER A 98 19.45 7.05 -12.95
N GLY A 99 19.46 5.73 -13.14
CA GLY A 99 20.63 4.96 -13.54
C GLY A 99 21.50 4.50 -12.37
N THR A 100 21.42 5.13 -11.18
CA THR A 100 22.22 4.69 -10.02
C THR A 100 21.73 3.37 -9.42
N GLU A 101 20.46 3.02 -9.59
CA GLU A 101 19.89 1.73 -9.21
C GLU A 101 20.50 0.55 -9.97
N SER A 102 21.08 0.79 -11.15
CA SER A 102 21.82 -0.22 -11.92
C SER A 102 23.12 -0.67 -11.26
N LEU A 103 23.59 0.09 -10.24
CA LEU A 103 24.77 -0.26 -9.44
C LEU A 103 24.45 -1.28 -8.33
N LEU A 104 23.16 -1.52 -8.04
CA LEU A 104 22.73 -2.49 -7.06
C LEU A 104 22.69 -3.90 -7.63
N GLN A 105 22.84 -4.89 -6.74
CA GLN A 105 22.52 -6.27 -7.10
C GLN A 105 21.01 -6.42 -7.34
N PRO A 106 20.58 -7.35 -8.22
CA PRO A 106 19.15 -7.54 -8.54
C PRO A 106 18.26 -7.71 -7.30
N GLU A 107 18.71 -8.47 -6.30
CA GLU A 107 17.94 -8.70 -5.07
C GLU A 107 17.81 -7.44 -4.19
N GLN A 108 18.82 -6.56 -4.19
CA GLN A 108 18.74 -5.28 -3.50
C GLN A 108 17.80 -4.32 -4.25
N ARG A 109 17.85 -4.33 -5.59
CA ARG A 109 17.00 -3.49 -6.43
C ARG A 109 15.51 -3.81 -6.24
N LYS A 110 15.14 -5.07 -6.06
CA LYS A 110 13.75 -5.51 -5.74
C LYS A 110 13.21 -4.96 -4.42
N ARG A 111 14.06 -4.43 -3.54
CA ARG A 111 13.63 -3.79 -2.28
C ARG A 111 13.22 -2.33 -2.46
N LEU A 112 13.52 -1.75 -3.62
CA LEU A 112 13.18 -0.38 -3.96
C LEU A 112 11.82 -0.33 -4.66
N ILE A 113 11.10 0.76 -4.40
CA ILE A 113 9.79 1.04 -4.96
C ILE A 113 9.85 2.43 -5.59
N GLY A 114 9.60 2.54 -6.90
CA GLY A 114 9.54 3.83 -7.57
C GLY A 114 8.28 4.60 -7.14
N LEU A 115 8.41 5.90 -6.84
CA LEU A 115 7.28 6.78 -6.53
C LEU A 115 7.08 7.85 -7.60
N ALA A 116 8.15 8.53 -8.01
CA ALA A 116 8.10 9.52 -9.09
C ALA A 116 9.50 9.94 -9.57
N ALA A 117 9.59 10.42 -10.81
CA ALA A 117 10.62 11.37 -11.23
C ALA A 117 10.25 12.78 -10.73
N LEU A 118 11.24 13.59 -10.35
CA LEU A 118 11.04 14.87 -9.68
C LEU A 118 11.55 16.09 -10.44
N TYR A 119 12.72 16.01 -11.06
CA TYR A 119 13.29 17.10 -11.86
C TYR A 119 14.53 16.59 -12.59
N HIS A 120 14.93 17.31 -13.64
CA HIS A 120 16.13 17.01 -14.40
C HIS A 120 17.41 17.40 -13.66
N GLU A 121 18.42 16.54 -13.74
CA GLU A 121 19.78 16.80 -13.28
C GLU A 121 20.75 16.70 -14.47
N PRO A 122 20.88 17.74 -15.32
CA PRO A 122 21.70 17.64 -16.52
C PRO A 122 23.17 17.34 -16.23
N LEU A 123 23.77 16.52 -17.10
CA LEU A 123 25.20 16.32 -17.22
C LEU A 123 25.80 17.48 -18.01
N TRP A 124 26.40 18.42 -17.29
CA TRP A 124 27.18 19.49 -17.85
C TRP A 124 28.61 19.01 -18.11
N LEU A 125 29.10 19.25 -19.32
CA LEU A 125 30.51 19.11 -19.67
C LEU A 125 31.07 20.49 -19.95
N PHE A 126 31.77 21.05 -18.97
CA PHE A 126 32.48 22.32 -19.13
C PHE A 126 33.93 22.06 -19.50
N GLN A 127 34.49 22.90 -20.37
CA GLN A 127 35.91 22.93 -20.67
C GLN A 127 36.48 24.32 -20.46
N ARG A 128 37.79 24.38 -20.22
CA ARG A 128 38.53 25.64 -20.36
C ARG A 128 38.63 26.06 -21.83
N LYS A 129 38.71 27.36 -22.06
CA LYS A 129 38.94 27.92 -23.39
C LYS A 129 40.27 27.40 -23.96
N GLY A 130 40.25 26.96 -25.21
CA GLY A 130 41.42 26.39 -25.89
C GLY A 130 41.67 24.89 -25.65
N ALA A 131 40.88 24.21 -24.83
CA ALA A 131 40.96 22.75 -24.71
C ALA A 131 40.49 22.01 -25.99
N ASN A 132 39.70 22.68 -26.83
CA ASN A 132 39.22 22.22 -28.14
C ASN A 132 38.49 20.87 -28.11
N ILE A 133 37.76 20.60 -27.03
CA ILE A 133 36.94 19.39 -26.88
C ILE A 133 35.58 19.67 -27.53
N THR A 134 35.20 18.81 -28.47
CA THR A 134 33.93 18.90 -29.21
C THR A 134 33.10 17.62 -29.11
N GLN A 135 33.73 16.50 -28.76
CA GLN A 135 33.13 15.19 -28.64
C GLN A 135 33.77 14.40 -27.49
N LEU A 136 33.10 13.34 -27.02
CA LEU A 136 33.57 12.55 -25.88
C LEU A 136 34.93 11.87 -26.10
N SER A 137 35.28 11.57 -27.36
CA SER A 137 36.59 10.99 -27.72
C SER A 137 37.75 11.96 -27.56
N ASP A 138 37.52 13.27 -27.58
CA ASP A 138 38.60 14.27 -27.42
C ASP A 138 39.10 14.37 -25.97
N LEU A 139 38.46 13.65 -25.04
CA LEU A 139 38.74 13.67 -23.60
C LEU A 139 39.85 12.70 -23.17
N GLU A 140 40.33 11.83 -24.06
CA GLU A 140 41.30 10.78 -23.73
C GLU A 140 42.59 11.34 -23.12
N ASP A 141 43.21 12.30 -23.81
CA ASP A 141 44.47 12.90 -23.40
C ASP A 141 44.29 14.17 -22.54
N LYS A 142 43.12 14.33 -21.91
CA LYS A 142 42.75 15.54 -21.17
C LYS A 142 42.69 15.29 -19.67
N ARG A 143 42.96 16.34 -18.89
CA ARG A 143 42.76 16.32 -17.43
C ARG A 143 41.28 16.53 -17.14
N VAL A 144 40.55 15.46 -16.82
CA VAL A 144 39.08 15.49 -16.72
C VAL A 144 38.61 15.14 -15.32
N ALA A 145 37.71 15.95 -14.74
CA ALA A 145 36.98 15.56 -13.54
C ALA A 145 35.72 14.75 -13.89
N VAL A 146 35.57 13.58 -13.24
CA VAL A 146 34.51 12.60 -13.56
C VAL A 146 33.53 12.33 -12.43
N GLY A 147 33.53 13.18 -11.40
CA GLY A 147 32.77 12.95 -10.16
C GLY A 147 33.48 12.01 -9.19
N SER A 148 33.09 12.06 -7.92
CA SER A 148 33.62 11.16 -6.89
C SER A 148 33.03 9.76 -7.01
N ASP A 149 33.71 8.76 -6.44
CA ASP A 149 33.16 7.40 -6.38
C ASP A 149 31.76 7.37 -5.77
N GLY A 150 30.84 6.72 -6.47
CA GLY A 150 29.43 6.62 -6.08
C GLY A 150 28.60 7.88 -6.24
N SER A 151 29.13 8.93 -6.87
CA SER A 151 28.34 10.12 -7.25
C SER A 151 27.45 9.86 -8.47
N GLY A 152 26.44 10.72 -8.64
CA GLY A 152 25.57 10.74 -9.81
C GLY A 152 26.32 10.94 -11.13
N THR A 153 27.28 11.88 -11.15
CA THR A 153 28.19 12.08 -12.30
C THR A 153 28.92 10.80 -12.68
N TRP A 154 29.50 10.12 -11.70
CA TRP A 154 30.22 8.87 -11.92
C TRP A 154 29.33 7.78 -12.50
N ALA A 155 28.07 7.67 -12.03
CA ALA A 155 27.12 6.68 -12.54
C ALA A 155 26.74 6.92 -14.00
N VAL A 156 26.49 8.18 -14.39
CA VAL A 156 26.17 8.54 -15.79
C VAL A 156 27.36 8.22 -16.70
N LEU A 157 28.56 8.67 -16.34
CA LEU A 157 29.76 8.43 -17.15
C LEU A 157 30.04 6.93 -17.30
N LYS A 158 29.92 6.15 -16.22
CA LYS A 158 30.07 4.71 -16.27
C LYS A 158 29.05 4.06 -17.21
N GLY A 159 27.82 4.56 -17.27
CA GLY A 159 26.79 4.12 -18.22
C GLY A 159 27.16 4.43 -19.67
N LEU A 160 27.58 5.67 -19.94
CA LEU A 160 28.01 6.12 -21.27
C LEU A 160 29.16 5.28 -21.83
N TYR A 161 30.23 5.07 -21.04
CA TYR A 161 31.39 4.32 -21.51
C TYR A 161 31.15 2.80 -21.61
N ARG A 162 30.28 2.23 -20.78
CA ARG A 162 29.83 0.83 -20.94
C ARG A 162 29.09 0.62 -22.25
N GLU A 163 28.23 1.54 -22.64
CA GLU A 163 27.45 1.44 -23.88
C GLU A 163 28.34 1.46 -25.12
N HIS A 164 29.44 2.21 -25.08
CA HIS A 164 30.44 2.22 -26.13
C HIS A 164 31.28 0.94 -26.24
N GLN A 165 31.09 -0.05 -25.35
CA GLN A 165 31.95 -1.24 -25.22
C GLN A 165 33.43 -0.89 -25.06
N ASP A 166 33.71 0.33 -24.60
CA ASP A 166 35.05 0.90 -24.48
C ASP A 166 35.46 0.89 -23.01
N LEU A 167 35.64 -0.33 -22.49
CA LEU A 167 36.11 -0.54 -21.12
C LEU A 167 37.57 -0.12 -20.94
N THR A 168 38.33 0.02 -22.04
CA THR A 168 39.72 0.49 -22.07
C THR A 168 39.82 1.94 -21.57
N ARG A 169 38.80 2.79 -21.80
CA ARG A 169 38.76 4.16 -21.24
C ARG A 169 38.63 4.24 -19.72
N LEU A 170 38.23 3.16 -19.03
CA LEU A 170 38.32 3.11 -17.56
C LEU A 170 39.78 2.97 -17.08
N GLU A 171 40.73 2.58 -17.95
CA GLU A 171 42.16 2.51 -17.64
C GLU A 171 42.77 3.92 -17.49
N LEU A 172 42.22 4.94 -18.15
CA LEU A 172 42.66 6.35 -18.03
C LEU A 172 42.48 6.94 -16.62
N LEU A 173 41.63 6.33 -15.78
CA LEU A 173 41.58 6.63 -14.34
C LEU A 173 42.82 6.17 -13.60
N ASN A 174 43.43 5.07 -14.05
CA ASN A 174 44.66 4.54 -13.48
C ASN A 174 45.87 5.36 -13.95
N ASP A 175 45.80 5.97 -15.14
CA ASP A 175 46.84 6.86 -15.68
C ASP A 175 46.85 8.27 -15.06
N GLY A 176 45.84 8.61 -14.24
CA GLY A 176 45.80 9.83 -13.43
C GLY A 176 45.38 11.11 -14.18
N LEU A 177 45.14 11.03 -15.49
CA LEU A 177 44.56 12.12 -16.29
C LEU A 177 43.10 12.38 -15.86
N TRP A 178 42.35 11.32 -15.63
CA TRP A 178 40.98 11.43 -15.13
C TRP A 178 40.96 11.37 -13.61
N ARG A 179 40.26 12.31 -13.00
CA ARG A 179 40.30 12.53 -11.55
C ARG A 179 38.91 12.39 -10.95
N LYS A 180 38.81 11.52 -9.94
CA LYS A 180 37.61 11.37 -9.12
C LYS A 180 37.55 12.49 -8.09
N MET A 181 36.66 13.44 -8.27
CA MET A 181 36.50 14.57 -7.36
C MET A 181 35.06 15.08 -7.32
N GLY A 182 34.67 15.69 -6.21
CA GLY A 182 33.33 16.26 -6.04
C GLY A 182 33.13 17.52 -6.88
N SER A 183 31.86 17.86 -7.18
CA SER A 183 31.48 18.95 -8.07
C SER A 183 32.13 20.30 -7.76
N THR A 184 32.22 20.67 -6.48
CA THR A 184 32.87 21.94 -6.06
C THR A 184 34.37 21.94 -6.33
N ALA A 185 35.06 20.84 -6.02
CA ALA A 185 36.49 20.71 -6.27
C ALA A 185 36.79 20.71 -7.78
N ALA A 186 35.96 20.00 -8.57
CA ALA A 186 36.04 20.00 -10.02
C ALA A 186 35.87 21.38 -10.63
N ALA A 187 34.84 22.13 -10.20
CA ALA A 187 34.61 23.49 -10.66
C ALA A 187 35.78 24.43 -10.34
N ASN A 188 36.32 24.35 -9.11
CA ASN A 188 37.45 25.18 -8.71
C ASN A 188 38.73 24.81 -9.48
N ALA A 189 39.02 23.52 -9.67
CA ALA A 189 40.19 23.06 -10.42
C ALA A 189 40.10 23.41 -11.91
N LEU A 190 38.90 23.41 -12.50
CA LEU A 190 38.67 23.88 -13.87
C LEU A 190 38.93 25.39 -13.99
N ILE A 191 38.44 26.19 -13.03
CA ILE A 191 38.70 27.64 -12.97
C ILE A 191 40.19 27.94 -12.78
N ALA A 192 40.91 27.09 -12.05
CA ALA A 192 42.34 27.25 -11.76
C ALA A 192 43.28 26.71 -12.86
N ASP A 193 42.75 26.29 -14.02
CA ASP A 193 43.51 25.69 -15.13
C ASP A 193 44.24 24.37 -14.77
N GLU A 194 43.85 23.73 -13.67
CA GLU A 194 44.36 22.43 -13.24
C GLU A 194 43.70 21.26 -13.98
N LEU A 195 42.53 21.52 -14.58
CA LEU A 195 41.76 20.60 -15.41
C LEU A 195 41.47 21.22 -16.77
N ASP A 196 41.38 20.38 -17.79
CA ASP A 196 40.96 20.79 -19.13
C ASP A 196 39.43 20.73 -19.27
N ALA A 197 38.78 19.78 -18.58
CA ALA A 197 37.32 19.67 -18.55
C ALA A 197 36.78 19.08 -17.24
N ALA A 198 35.50 19.32 -16.98
CA ALA A 198 34.80 18.76 -15.83
C ALA A 198 33.37 18.36 -16.17
N PHE A 199 33.02 17.13 -15.80
CA PHE A 199 31.64 16.65 -15.78
C PHE A 199 30.96 16.98 -14.45
N LEU A 200 29.74 17.51 -14.53
CA LEU A 200 28.93 17.88 -13.38
C LEU A 200 27.48 17.47 -13.62
N VAL A 201 26.91 16.64 -12.75
CA VAL A 201 25.47 16.39 -12.74
C VAL A 201 24.83 17.25 -11.67
N LEU A 202 24.15 18.32 -12.10
CA LEU A 202 23.55 19.33 -11.22
C LEU A 202 22.35 19.99 -11.91
N PRO A 203 21.31 20.41 -11.17
CA PRO A 203 20.24 21.23 -11.73
C PRO A 203 20.78 22.52 -12.39
N ALA A 204 20.15 22.99 -13.47
CA ALA A 204 20.59 24.19 -14.20
C ALA A 204 20.69 25.45 -13.33
N GLY A 205 19.81 25.61 -12.34
CA GLY A 205 19.83 26.73 -11.40
C GLY A 205 20.88 26.62 -10.28
N ASN A 206 21.74 25.59 -10.29
CA ASN A 206 22.75 25.40 -9.26
C ASN A 206 23.83 26.49 -9.33
N ARG A 207 24.22 27.02 -8.17
CA ARG A 207 25.25 28.08 -8.06
C ARG A 207 26.57 27.75 -8.74
N LEU A 208 27.00 26.47 -8.74
CA LEU A 208 28.23 26.06 -9.42
C LEU A 208 28.09 26.15 -10.94
N VAL A 209 26.95 25.73 -11.50
CA VAL A 209 26.66 25.82 -12.94
C VAL A 209 26.63 27.28 -13.37
N THR A 210 25.91 28.13 -12.65
CA THR A 210 25.86 29.58 -12.93
C THR A 210 27.25 30.22 -12.81
N ARG A 211 28.07 29.83 -11.82
CA ARG A 211 29.43 30.36 -11.66
C ARG A 211 30.36 29.98 -12.81
N LEU A 212 30.29 28.73 -13.28
CA LEU A 212 31.07 28.28 -14.43
C LEU A 212 30.58 28.94 -15.73
N ALA A 213 29.26 29.04 -15.91
CA ALA A 213 28.66 29.73 -17.05
C ALA A 213 28.96 31.22 -17.09
N ALA A 214 29.21 31.87 -15.95
CA ALA A 214 29.58 33.28 -15.88
C ALA A 214 31.07 33.56 -16.14
N ASN A 215 31.91 32.52 -16.22
CA ASN A 215 33.35 32.65 -16.41
C ASN A 215 33.69 32.68 -17.92
N PRO A 216 34.29 33.76 -18.46
CA PRO A 216 34.60 33.89 -19.89
C PRO A 216 35.69 32.92 -20.39
N ASP A 217 36.46 32.32 -19.50
CA ASP A 217 37.49 31.34 -19.83
C ASP A 217 36.97 29.90 -19.81
N ILE A 218 35.67 29.70 -19.58
CA ILE A 218 35.02 28.40 -19.51
C ILE A 218 33.89 28.35 -20.53
N THR A 219 33.79 27.24 -21.26
CA THR A 219 32.75 27.03 -22.27
C THR A 219 31.99 25.74 -22.00
N LEU A 220 30.68 25.77 -22.25
CA LEU A 220 29.83 24.58 -22.19
C LEU A 220 29.95 23.82 -23.51
N ILE A 221 30.20 22.52 -23.43
CA ILE A 221 30.31 21.65 -24.61
C ILE A 221 28.93 21.14 -25.02
N ASN A 222 28.68 21.14 -26.33
CA ASN A 222 27.49 20.55 -26.92
C ASN A 222 27.66 19.04 -27.09
N LEU A 223 26.80 18.26 -26.43
CA LEU A 223 26.74 16.82 -26.61
C LEU A 223 25.81 16.52 -27.80
N SER A 224 26.32 16.67 -29.03
CA SER A 224 25.56 16.47 -30.26
C SER A 224 24.93 15.08 -30.39
N GLN A 225 25.50 14.06 -29.73
CA GLN A 225 25.00 12.69 -29.71
C GLN A 225 24.01 12.40 -28.56
N ALA A 226 23.55 13.43 -27.82
CA ALA A 226 22.67 13.25 -26.67
C ALA A 226 21.41 12.43 -27.00
N ASP A 227 20.74 12.70 -28.13
CA ASP A 227 19.54 11.95 -28.53
C ASP A 227 19.84 10.45 -28.74
N ALA A 228 21.00 10.13 -29.32
CA ALA A 228 21.42 8.75 -29.55
C ALA A 228 21.72 8.02 -28.24
N PHE A 229 22.33 8.70 -27.27
CA PHE A 229 22.57 8.14 -25.94
C PHE A 229 21.28 7.93 -25.16
N ALA A 230 20.37 8.91 -25.16
CA ALA A 230 19.08 8.80 -24.49
C ALA A 230 18.24 7.63 -25.05
N ALA A 231 18.31 7.37 -26.36
CA ALA A 231 17.64 6.23 -26.99
C ALA A 231 18.16 4.85 -26.54
N ARG A 232 19.41 4.77 -26.05
CA ARG A 232 20.06 3.51 -25.63
C ARG A 232 20.05 3.36 -24.10
N LEU A 233 20.24 4.47 -23.41
CA LEU A 233 20.31 4.56 -21.96
C LEU A 233 19.00 5.13 -21.42
N HIS A 234 18.01 4.26 -21.22
CA HIS A 234 16.64 4.58 -20.80
C HIS A 234 16.51 5.32 -19.45
N PHE A 235 17.60 5.54 -18.73
CA PHE A 235 17.64 6.35 -17.52
C PHE A 235 18.09 7.81 -17.79
N LEU A 236 18.38 8.16 -19.04
CA LEU A 236 18.77 9.49 -19.50
C LEU A 236 17.75 10.05 -20.48
N GLU A 237 17.47 11.34 -20.36
CA GLU A 237 16.79 12.15 -21.36
C GLU A 237 17.79 13.05 -22.09
N ALA A 238 17.49 13.38 -23.35
CA ALA A 238 18.19 14.44 -24.07
C ALA A 238 17.41 15.74 -23.89
N LEU A 239 18.08 16.79 -23.41
CA LEU A 239 17.47 18.10 -23.18
C LEU A 239 18.07 19.15 -24.11
N ASP A 240 17.20 19.99 -24.65
CA ASP A 240 17.60 21.20 -25.35
C ASP A 240 17.84 22.32 -24.34
N VAL A 241 19.02 22.95 -24.43
CA VAL A 241 19.42 24.11 -23.63
C VAL A 241 19.51 25.29 -24.61
N PRO A 242 18.51 26.18 -24.62
CA PRO A 242 18.50 27.32 -25.52
C PRO A 242 19.66 28.26 -25.26
N LYS A 243 20.08 28.96 -26.33
CA LYS A 243 21.06 30.04 -26.24
C LYS A 243 20.72 31.01 -25.11
N GLY A 244 21.70 31.31 -24.27
CA GLY A 244 21.57 32.27 -23.18
C GLY A 244 20.79 31.79 -21.95
N LEU A 245 20.33 30.53 -21.90
CA LEU A 245 19.55 30.02 -20.76
C LEU A 245 20.28 30.16 -19.41
N LEU A 246 21.58 29.87 -19.38
CA LEU A 246 22.38 29.91 -18.14
C LEU A 246 22.83 31.33 -17.80
N ASN A 247 23.07 32.18 -18.80
CA ASN A 247 23.36 33.59 -18.64
C ASN A 247 22.91 34.38 -19.87
N ILE A 248 21.82 35.14 -19.73
CA ILE A 248 21.22 35.92 -20.83
C ILE A 248 22.17 37.02 -21.29
N ALA A 249 22.82 37.73 -20.36
CA ALA A 249 23.68 38.88 -20.67
C ALA A 249 24.94 38.47 -21.45
N GLN A 250 25.50 37.30 -21.13
CA GLN A 250 26.68 36.76 -21.80
C GLN A 250 26.34 35.78 -22.92
N HIS A 251 25.04 35.53 -23.17
CA HIS A 251 24.57 34.51 -24.10
C HIS A 251 25.20 33.14 -23.84
N VAL A 252 25.13 32.62 -22.61
CA VAL A 252 25.63 31.29 -22.28
C VAL A 252 24.47 30.31 -22.13
N PRO A 253 24.44 29.18 -22.87
CA PRO A 253 25.37 28.80 -23.95
C PRO A 253 25.26 29.73 -25.18
N GLU A 254 26.33 29.82 -25.97
CA GLU A 254 26.45 30.74 -27.12
C GLU A 254 25.51 30.41 -28.28
N GLN A 255 25.08 29.16 -28.33
CA GLN A 255 24.15 28.58 -29.29
C GLN A 255 23.26 27.55 -28.58
N ASP A 256 22.17 27.16 -29.23
CA ASP A 256 21.36 26.05 -28.76
C ASP A 256 22.21 24.79 -28.67
N THR A 257 22.18 24.15 -27.51
CA THR A 257 23.04 23.00 -27.21
C THR A 257 22.21 21.88 -26.61
N LYS A 258 22.64 20.64 -26.84
CA LYS A 258 22.04 19.47 -26.22
C LYS A 258 22.88 19.01 -25.05
N VAL A 259 22.19 18.53 -24.01
CA VAL A 259 22.78 17.89 -22.85
C VAL A 259 22.05 16.58 -22.57
N LEU A 260 22.75 15.65 -21.94
CA LEU A 260 22.13 14.46 -21.36
C LEU A 260 21.69 14.77 -19.94
N SER A 261 20.55 14.25 -19.52
CA SER A 261 20.05 14.46 -18.17
C SER A 261 19.50 13.16 -17.60
N PRO A 262 20.09 12.62 -16.52
CA PRO A 262 19.29 11.83 -15.60
C PRO A 262 18.21 12.70 -14.94
N VAL A 263 17.33 12.04 -14.19
CA VAL A 263 16.34 12.68 -13.34
C VAL A 263 16.57 12.32 -11.87
N ALA A 264 16.27 13.24 -10.98
CA ALA A 264 16.10 12.92 -9.58
C ALA A 264 14.81 12.10 -9.41
N MET A 265 14.88 10.99 -8.69
CA MET A 265 13.77 10.10 -8.43
C MET A 265 13.47 10.03 -6.94
N LEU A 266 12.19 10.07 -6.61
CA LEU A 266 11.68 9.73 -5.29
C LEU A 266 11.41 8.23 -5.23
N VAL A 267 12.04 7.57 -4.26
CA VAL A 267 12.03 6.12 -4.12
C VAL A 267 11.69 5.74 -2.69
N GLY A 268 10.79 4.78 -2.53
CA GLY A 268 10.49 4.12 -1.27
C GLY A 268 11.20 2.76 -1.15
N ASN A 269 11.10 2.15 0.03
CA ASN A 269 11.47 0.74 0.23
C ASN A 269 10.28 -0.06 0.76
N GLN A 270 10.50 -1.34 1.10
CA GLN A 270 9.46 -2.22 1.60
C GLN A 270 8.82 -1.76 2.92
N ASP A 271 9.49 -0.90 3.69
CA ASP A 271 8.98 -0.32 4.93
C ASP A 271 8.14 0.95 4.69
N PHE A 272 8.09 1.46 3.45
CA PHE A 272 7.26 2.60 3.08
C PHE A 272 5.78 2.22 3.04
N HIS A 273 4.98 2.87 3.87
CA HIS A 273 3.56 2.59 3.98
C HIS A 273 2.79 3.08 2.73
N PRO A 274 2.08 2.22 1.98
CA PRO A 274 1.44 2.57 0.71
C PRO A 274 0.44 3.74 0.78
N ALA A 275 -0.32 3.84 1.88
CA ALA A 275 -1.26 4.95 2.10
C ALA A 275 -0.61 6.34 2.13
N LEU A 276 0.70 6.44 2.37
CA LEU A 276 1.43 7.72 2.34
C LEU A 276 1.77 8.18 0.91
N THR A 277 1.64 7.31 -0.10
CA THR A 277 2.06 7.60 -1.47
C THR A 277 1.37 8.85 -2.03
N ALA A 278 0.03 8.89 -2.02
CA ALA A 278 -0.72 10.02 -2.59
C ALA A 278 -0.42 11.35 -1.88
N VAL A 279 -0.30 11.34 -0.54
CA VAL A 279 -0.02 12.56 0.23
C VAL A 279 1.41 13.06 0.01
N VAL A 280 2.38 12.15 -0.12
CA VAL A 280 3.77 12.49 -0.44
C VAL A 280 3.89 13.03 -1.86
N LEU A 281 3.23 12.40 -2.85
CA LEU A 281 3.27 12.86 -4.24
C LEU A 281 2.53 14.18 -4.43
N GLU A 282 1.41 14.41 -3.73
CA GLU A 282 0.71 15.69 -3.73
C GLU A 282 1.55 16.80 -3.09
N ALA A 283 2.25 16.50 -1.99
CA ALA A 283 3.20 17.43 -1.40
C ALA A 283 4.37 17.75 -2.35
N ALA A 284 4.95 16.73 -2.99
CA ALA A 284 6.01 16.90 -3.99
C ALA A 284 5.55 17.77 -5.17
N ARG A 285 4.30 17.58 -5.65
CA ARG A 285 3.69 18.40 -6.70
C ARG A 285 3.60 19.87 -6.33
N LYS A 286 3.30 20.19 -5.06
CA LYS A 286 3.27 21.58 -4.59
C LYS A 286 4.67 22.20 -4.54
N VAL A 287 5.66 21.44 -4.09
CA VAL A 287 7.06 21.88 -4.06
C VAL A 287 7.59 22.17 -5.46
N LEU A 288 7.23 21.34 -6.44
CA LEU A 288 7.75 21.40 -7.82
C LEU A 288 6.86 22.20 -8.78
N ARG A 289 5.80 22.85 -8.27
CA ARG A 289 4.75 23.48 -9.08
C ARG A 289 5.30 24.46 -10.12
N GLU A 290 6.26 25.28 -9.71
CA GLU A 290 6.84 26.35 -10.54
C GLU A 290 7.86 25.85 -11.57
N GLY A 291 8.28 24.58 -11.49
CA GLY A 291 9.36 24.06 -12.34
C GLY A 291 10.73 24.67 -12.03
N ASN A 292 11.64 24.63 -13.01
CA ASN A 292 12.95 25.26 -12.94
C ASN A 292 13.40 25.74 -14.35
N LEU A 293 14.68 26.09 -14.53
CA LEU A 293 15.18 26.61 -15.81
C LEU A 293 15.00 25.65 -17.00
N LEU A 294 15.01 24.33 -16.76
CA LEU A 294 14.84 23.31 -17.80
C LEU A 294 13.51 22.55 -17.68
N ASP A 295 12.88 22.63 -16.51
CA ASP A 295 11.64 21.93 -16.22
C ASP A 295 10.46 22.89 -16.26
N GLN A 296 9.52 22.62 -17.17
CA GLN A 296 8.31 23.43 -17.27
C GLN A 296 7.44 23.32 -16.00
N PRO A 297 6.71 24.39 -15.64
CA PRO A 297 5.75 24.35 -14.55
C PRO A 297 4.77 23.17 -14.69
N GLY A 298 4.56 22.42 -13.62
CA GLY A 298 3.65 21.27 -13.59
C GLY A 298 4.13 20.00 -14.32
N ARG A 299 5.34 19.97 -14.88
CA ARG A 299 5.94 18.74 -15.48
C ARG A 299 6.13 17.63 -14.45
N PHE A 300 6.49 17.99 -13.22
CA PHE A 300 6.84 17.07 -12.15
C PHE A 300 5.97 17.23 -10.88
N PRO A 301 5.85 16.20 -10.03
CA PRO A 301 6.40 14.84 -10.17
C PRO A 301 5.74 14.06 -11.32
N ALA A 302 6.52 13.22 -12.00
CA ALA A 302 6.08 12.45 -13.16
C ALA A 302 6.14 10.94 -12.89
N GLY A 303 5.17 10.20 -13.43
CA GLY A 303 5.04 8.74 -13.32
C GLY A 303 5.81 7.98 -14.39
N GLU A 304 7.02 8.41 -14.72
CA GLU A 304 7.87 7.76 -15.71
C GLU A 304 8.81 6.76 -14.99
N PRO A 305 8.80 5.47 -15.34
CA PRO A 305 9.43 4.40 -14.55
C PRO A 305 10.96 4.34 -14.69
N MET A 306 11.65 5.48 -14.84
CA MET A 306 13.09 5.76 -15.10
C MET A 306 14.14 4.81 -14.48
N GLY A 307 14.09 3.52 -14.81
CA GLY A 307 14.86 2.45 -14.18
C GLY A 307 14.20 1.76 -12.97
N LEU A 308 13.05 2.20 -12.47
CA LEU A 308 12.32 1.53 -11.38
C LEU A 308 10.82 1.46 -11.67
N GLU A 309 10.23 0.29 -11.43
CA GLU A 309 8.77 0.14 -11.47
C GLU A 309 8.11 0.98 -10.37
N LEU A 310 7.02 1.63 -10.73
CA LEU A 310 6.22 2.41 -9.78
C LEU A 310 5.42 1.48 -8.86
N SER A 311 5.18 1.89 -7.61
CA SER A 311 4.16 1.23 -6.80
C SER A 311 2.78 1.33 -7.46
N ALA A 312 1.89 0.39 -7.13
CA ALA A 312 0.51 0.43 -7.60
C ALA A 312 -0.19 1.74 -7.21
N GLU A 313 0.10 2.26 -6.01
CA GLU A 313 -0.44 3.52 -5.50
C GLU A 313 0.14 4.74 -6.22
N ALA A 314 1.43 4.69 -6.60
CA ALA A 314 2.08 5.75 -7.35
C ALA A 314 1.57 5.79 -8.79
N ASP A 315 1.50 4.64 -9.46
CA ASP A 315 0.91 4.52 -10.80
C ASP A 315 -0.56 5.00 -10.81
N TYR A 316 -1.34 4.61 -9.79
CA TYR A 316 -2.71 5.12 -9.61
C TYR A 316 -2.74 6.65 -9.47
N TYR A 317 -1.90 7.23 -8.62
CA TYR A 317 -1.84 8.68 -8.42
C TYR A 317 -1.47 9.42 -9.70
N HIS A 318 -0.48 8.95 -10.46
CA HIS A 318 -0.07 9.63 -11.69
C HIS A 318 -1.15 9.54 -12.79
N ARG A 319 -1.93 8.46 -12.84
CA ARG A 319 -3.02 8.28 -13.81
C ARG A 319 -4.33 8.96 -13.43
N GLN A 320 -4.71 8.90 -12.15
CA GLN A 320 -6.03 9.33 -11.67
C GLN A 320 -6.00 10.49 -10.67
N GLY A 321 -4.82 10.89 -10.22
CA GLY A 321 -4.62 11.89 -9.17
C GLY A 321 -4.90 11.35 -7.78
N VAL A 322 -5.17 12.26 -6.84
CA VAL A 322 -5.53 11.90 -5.47
C VAL A 322 -6.78 10.99 -5.43
N PRO A 323 -6.78 9.94 -4.57
CA PRO A 323 -7.94 9.08 -4.36
C PRO A 323 -9.20 9.88 -4.00
N PHE A 324 -10.37 9.36 -4.39
CA PHE A 324 -11.65 10.07 -4.28
C PHE A 324 -11.91 10.65 -2.88
N LEU A 325 -11.69 9.87 -1.82
CA LEU A 325 -11.94 10.32 -0.45
C LEU A 325 -10.96 11.41 -0.01
N GLN A 326 -9.71 11.37 -0.48
CA GLN A 326 -8.69 12.39 -0.17
C GLN A 326 -8.97 13.74 -0.83
N ARG A 327 -9.87 13.80 -1.82
CA ARG A 327 -10.30 15.07 -2.45
C ARG A 327 -11.18 15.92 -1.54
N TYR A 328 -11.94 15.28 -0.66
CA TYR A 328 -12.96 15.95 0.16
C TYR A 328 -12.68 15.88 1.65
N LEU A 329 -11.85 14.92 2.09
CA LEU A 329 -11.58 14.67 3.50
C LEU A 329 -10.10 14.87 3.82
N PRO A 330 -9.75 15.34 5.03
CA PRO A 330 -8.37 15.34 5.49
C PRO A 330 -7.75 13.94 5.42
N PHE A 331 -6.44 13.87 5.14
CA PHE A 331 -5.69 12.62 4.97
C PHE A 331 -6.00 11.56 6.03
N GLN A 332 -6.06 11.96 7.30
CA GLN A 332 -6.31 11.06 8.44
C GLN A 332 -7.68 10.36 8.36
N VAL A 333 -8.70 11.09 7.91
CA VAL A 333 -10.06 10.56 7.78
C VAL A 333 -10.15 9.71 6.52
N ALA A 334 -9.61 10.20 5.40
CA ALA A 334 -9.62 9.46 4.13
C ALA A 334 -8.91 8.11 4.26
N SER A 335 -7.70 8.09 4.86
CA SER A 335 -6.94 6.86 5.08
C SER A 335 -7.64 5.89 6.03
N ALA A 336 -8.34 6.39 7.07
CA ALA A 336 -9.14 5.54 7.93
C ALA A 336 -10.32 4.92 7.18
N VAL A 337 -11.05 5.71 6.38
CA VAL A 337 -12.22 5.22 5.65
C VAL A 337 -11.84 4.21 4.56
N ASP A 338 -10.82 4.50 3.74
CA ASP A 338 -10.33 3.55 2.71
C ASP A 338 -10.00 2.19 3.35
N ARG A 339 -9.35 2.21 4.51
CA ARG A 339 -8.99 1.03 5.30
C ARG A 339 -10.22 0.26 5.80
N TYR A 340 -11.27 0.95 6.27
CA TYR A 340 -12.47 0.29 6.80
C TYR A 340 -13.46 -0.16 5.72
N VAL A 341 -13.56 0.52 4.58
CA VAL A 341 -14.48 0.11 3.50
C VAL A 341 -14.16 -1.28 2.98
N VAL A 342 -12.87 -1.60 2.82
CA VAL A 342 -12.40 -2.95 2.42
C VAL A 342 -12.84 -4.02 3.43
N LEU A 343 -12.97 -3.70 4.72
CA LEU A 343 -13.49 -4.64 5.73
C LEU A 343 -15.02 -4.69 5.78
N ILE A 344 -15.68 -3.56 5.54
CA ILE A 344 -17.13 -3.45 5.62
C ILE A 344 -17.80 -4.35 4.58
N ILE A 345 -17.26 -4.44 3.37
CA ILE A 345 -17.82 -5.27 2.29
C ILE A 345 -17.89 -6.76 2.68
N PRO A 346 -16.78 -7.45 3.03
CA PRO A 346 -16.82 -8.85 3.46
C PRO A 346 -17.58 -9.03 4.78
N PHE A 347 -17.49 -8.06 5.70
CA PHE A 347 -18.29 -8.09 6.93
C PHE A 347 -19.79 -8.13 6.61
N ILE A 348 -20.30 -7.24 5.75
CA ILE A 348 -21.70 -7.23 5.34
C ILE A 348 -22.04 -8.52 4.60
N ALA A 349 -21.18 -8.99 3.69
CA ALA A 349 -21.41 -10.22 2.91
C ALA A 349 -21.56 -11.46 3.80
N ILE A 350 -20.83 -11.54 4.92
CA ILE A 350 -20.92 -12.64 5.89
C ILE A 350 -22.05 -12.41 6.89
N MET A 351 -22.21 -11.18 7.39
CA MET A 351 -23.17 -10.86 8.44
C MET A 351 -24.61 -10.89 7.93
N PHE A 352 -24.84 -10.48 6.69
CA PHE A 352 -26.18 -10.47 6.09
C PHE A 352 -26.85 -11.86 6.07
N PRO A 353 -26.25 -12.94 5.54
CA PRO A 353 -26.84 -14.27 5.61
C PRO A 353 -26.95 -14.78 7.05
N LEU A 354 -26.01 -14.39 7.93
CA LEU A 354 -26.02 -14.78 9.32
C LEU A 354 -27.21 -14.18 10.08
N LEU A 355 -27.50 -12.90 9.88
CA LEU A 355 -28.67 -12.23 10.41
C LEU A 355 -29.95 -12.82 9.83
N LYS A 356 -29.97 -13.13 8.53
CA LYS A 356 -31.11 -13.81 7.90
C LYS A 356 -31.35 -15.21 8.48
N SER A 357 -30.31 -15.90 8.93
CA SER A 357 -30.40 -17.23 9.55
C SER A 357 -31.07 -17.22 10.94
N MET A 358 -31.12 -16.06 11.62
CA MET A 358 -31.77 -15.91 12.94
C MET A 358 -33.21 -16.41 12.94
N GLY A 359 -33.97 -16.11 11.88
CA GLY A 359 -35.33 -16.57 11.70
C GLY A 359 -35.41 -18.11 11.68
N PRO A 360 -34.90 -18.77 10.63
CA PRO A 360 -34.90 -20.23 10.52
C PRO A 360 -34.37 -20.98 11.75
N LEU A 361 -33.28 -20.52 12.38
CA LEU A 361 -32.72 -21.13 13.58
C LEU A 361 -33.64 -21.03 14.79
N TYR A 362 -34.24 -19.85 15.02
CA TYR A 362 -35.25 -19.66 16.05
C TYR A 362 -36.43 -20.62 15.84
N ARG A 363 -36.94 -20.71 14.61
CA ARG A 363 -38.04 -21.64 14.24
C ARG A 363 -37.67 -23.11 14.45
N TRP A 364 -36.46 -23.51 14.07
CA TRP A 364 -35.96 -24.87 14.26
C TRP A 364 -35.85 -25.23 15.74
N ARG A 365 -35.32 -24.34 16.59
CA ARG A 365 -35.14 -24.62 18.02
C ARG A 365 -36.48 -24.69 18.76
N VAL A 366 -37.45 -23.84 18.40
CA VAL A 366 -38.81 -23.90 18.93
C VAL A 366 -39.46 -25.24 18.54
N ARG A 367 -39.42 -25.63 17.27
CA ARG A 367 -39.95 -26.92 16.82
C ARG A 367 -39.24 -28.11 17.45
N ALA A 368 -37.91 -28.09 17.55
CA ALA A 368 -37.15 -29.16 18.20
C ALA A 368 -37.54 -29.36 19.67
N ARG A 369 -37.95 -28.29 20.37
CA ARG A 369 -38.51 -28.40 21.71
C ARG A 369 -39.84 -29.14 21.70
N VAL A 370 -40.74 -28.81 20.76
CA VAL A 370 -42.05 -29.48 20.58
C VAL A 370 -41.89 -30.95 20.18
N TYR A 371 -40.96 -31.27 19.27
CA TYR A 371 -40.72 -32.65 18.80
C TYR A 371 -40.27 -33.61 19.90
N ARG A 372 -39.53 -33.15 20.92
CA ARG A 372 -39.15 -34.00 22.07
C ARG A 372 -40.37 -34.56 22.82
N TRP A 373 -41.50 -33.86 22.78
CA TRP A 373 -42.71 -34.24 23.50
C TRP A 373 -43.54 -35.22 22.65
N TYR A 374 -43.53 -35.04 21.32
CA TYR A 374 -44.02 -36.03 20.36
C TYR A 374 -43.28 -37.37 20.42
N GLU A 375 -41.99 -37.38 20.79
CA GLU A 375 -41.24 -38.62 20.99
C GLU A 375 -41.79 -39.46 22.15
N HIS A 376 -42.30 -38.81 23.21
CA HIS A 376 -42.96 -39.49 24.33
C HIS A 376 -44.27 -40.15 23.88
N LEU A 377 -45.11 -39.43 23.14
CA LEU A 377 -46.33 -39.98 22.54
C LEU A 377 -46.06 -41.16 21.60
N ARG A 378 -45.03 -41.04 20.75
CA ARG A 378 -44.66 -42.10 19.80
C ARG A 378 -44.10 -43.34 20.49
N ARG A 379 -43.47 -43.19 21.66
CA ARG A 379 -43.02 -44.31 22.48
C ARG A 379 -44.21 -45.11 23.02
N ILE A 380 -45.21 -44.40 23.52
CA ILE A 380 -46.46 -44.99 24.01
C ILE A 380 -47.19 -45.71 22.87
N ASP A 381 -47.30 -45.10 21.69
CA ASP A 381 -47.86 -45.79 20.52
C ASP A 381 -47.11 -47.09 20.18
N LYS A 382 -45.77 -47.11 20.27
CA LYS A 382 -45.00 -48.35 20.07
C LYS A 382 -45.26 -49.40 21.15
N LEU A 383 -45.46 -48.99 22.40
CA LEU A 383 -45.81 -49.90 23.49
C LEU A 383 -47.20 -50.53 23.27
N ILE A 384 -48.17 -49.73 22.79
CA ILE A 384 -49.50 -50.21 22.40
C ILE A 384 -49.38 -51.26 21.29
N HIS A 385 -48.66 -50.97 20.21
CA HIS A 385 -48.54 -51.90 19.07
C HIS A 385 -47.74 -53.16 19.38
N SER A 386 -46.82 -53.12 20.35
CA SER A 386 -46.03 -54.29 20.76
C SER A 386 -46.70 -55.15 21.82
N GLY A 387 -47.91 -54.80 22.27
CA GLY A 387 -48.66 -55.52 23.30
C GLY A 387 -48.08 -55.40 24.72
N LYS A 388 -46.96 -54.68 24.89
CA LYS A 388 -46.27 -54.49 26.17
C LYS A 388 -46.90 -53.42 27.07
N ILE A 389 -47.96 -52.78 26.59
CA ILE A 389 -48.68 -51.73 27.32
C ILE A 389 -49.51 -52.27 28.49
N ARG A 390 -49.90 -53.56 28.44
CA ARG A 390 -50.80 -54.21 29.42
C ARG A 390 -50.34 -54.10 30.87
N GLU A 391 -49.03 -54.19 31.09
CA GLU A 391 -48.43 -54.15 32.44
C GLU A 391 -48.18 -52.71 32.95
N ARG A 392 -48.44 -51.67 32.14
CA ARG A 392 -47.95 -50.30 32.39
C ARG A 392 -48.98 -49.19 32.17
N TYR A 393 -50.28 -49.51 32.08
CA TYR A 393 -51.31 -48.49 31.82
C TYR A 393 -51.29 -47.34 32.84
N ALA A 394 -51.27 -47.65 34.14
CA ALA A 394 -51.29 -46.64 35.19
C ALA A 394 -50.05 -45.72 35.16
N GLU A 395 -48.87 -46.29 34.86
CA GLU A 395 -47.60 -45.55 34.77
C GLU A 395 -47.60 -44.59 33.57
N GLU A 396 -47.98 -45.08 32.38
CA GLU A 396 -47.95 -44.27 31.15
C GLU A 396 -49.08 -43.22 31.12
N ILE A 397 -50.26 -43.51 31.70
CA ILE A 397 -51.35 -42.53 31.88
C ILE A 397 -50.90 -41.41 32.83
N GLN A 398 -50.23 -41.74 33.93
CA GLN A 398 -49.71 -40.73 34.85
C GLN A 398 -48.61 -39.90 34.19
N GLY A 399 -47.68 -40.53 33.45
CA GLY A 399 -46.66 -39.82 32.68
C GLY A 399 -47.22 -38.85 31.65
N LEU A 400 -48.34 -39.21 30.98
CA LEU A 400 -49.04 -38.30 30.07
C LEU A 400 -49.76 -37.15 30.78
N LYS A 401 -50.32 -37.36 31.97
CA LYS A 401 -50.91 -36.29 32.79
C LYS A 401 -49.85 -35.31 33.30
N ASP A 402 -48.69 -35.83 33.70
CA ASP A 402 -47.55 -35.01 34.09
C ASP A 402 -47.05 -34.18 32.89
N LEU A 403 -46.97 -34.79 31.71
CA LEU A 403 -46.65 -34.10 30.46
C LEU A 403 -47.69 -33.02 30.11
N GLU A 404 -48.99 -33.28 30.30
CA GLU A 404 -50.04 -32.27 30.12
C GLU A 404 -49.87 -31.10 31.10
N GLY A 405 -49.52 -31.39 32.35
CA GLY A 405 -49.19 -30.39 33.37
C GLY A 405 -48.00 -29.52 32.97
N GLU A 406 -46.93 -30.13 32.48
CA GLU A 406 -45.77 -29.41 31.95
C GLU A 406 -46.13 -28.53 30.75
N LEU A 407 -46.97 -29.02 29.83
CA LEU A 407 -47.38 -28.29 28.62
C LEU A 407 -48.09 -26.97 28.96
N ASN A 408 -48.91 -26.96 30.00
CA ASN A 408 -49.67 -25.78 30.44
C ASN A 408 -48.78 -24.63 30.92
N HIS A 409 -47.52 -24.89 31.26
CA HIS A 409 -46.55 -23.89 31.71
C HIS A 409 -45.60 -23.42 30.60
N VAL A 410 -45.69 -23.97 29.38
CA VAL A 410 -44.80 -23.61 28.27
C VAL A 410 -45.40 -22.46 27.45
N ASP A 411 -44.80 -21.27 27.58
CA ASP A 411 -45.09 -20.13 26.71
C ASP A 411 -44.48 -20.32 25.32
N VAL A 412 -45.31 -20.47 24.28
CA VAL A 412 -44.91 -20.58 22.88
C VAL A 412 -45.45 -19.37 22.08
N PRO A 413 -44.70 -18.79 21.12
CA PRO A 413 -45.21 -17.69 20.30
C PRO A 413 -46.49 -18.05 19.54
N LEU A 414 -47.37 -17.06 19.31
CA LEU A 414 -48.65 -17.23 18.59
C LEU A 414 -48.52 -17.92 17.22
N SER A 415 -47.42 -17.69 16.50
CA SER A 415 -47.14 -18.35 15.21
C SER A 415 -46.98 -19.88 15.30
N TYR A 416 -46.81 -20.40 16.52
CA TYR A 416 -46.62 -21.81 16.85
C TYR A 416 -47.69 -22.35 17.81
N ALA A 417 -48.70 -21.53 18.13
CA ALA A 417 -49.79 -21.93 19.02
C ALA A 417 -50.53 -23.16 18.46
N HIS A 418 -50.69 -23.26 17.14
CA HIS A 418 -51.33 -24.42 16.50
C HIS A 418 -50.61 -25.74 16.81
N GLU A 419 -49.27 -25.76 16.78
CA GLU A 419 -48.47 -26.96 17.10
C GLU A 419 -48.63 -27.35 18.58
N LEU A 420 -48.66 -26.38 19.49
CA LEU A 420 -48.87 -26.60 20.92
C LEU A 420 -50.29 -27.12 21.23
N TYR A 421 -51.32 -26.49 20.65
CA TYR A 421 -52.70 -26.94 20.81
C TYR A 421 -52.93 -28.35 20.23
N SER A 422 -52.31 -28.65 19.09
CA SER A 422 -52.38 -29.99 18.49
C SER A 422 -51.72 -31.04 19.38
N LEU A 423 -50.60 -30.69 20.03
CA LEU A 423 -49.96 -31.57 21.01
C LEU A 423 -50.84 -31.81 22.23
N HIS A 424 -51.48 -30.78 22.79
CA HIS A 424 -52.46 -30.96 23.88
C HIS A 424 -53.60 -31.89 23.48
N LEU A 425 -54.13 -31.74 22.26
CA LEU A 425 -55.20 -32.61 21.77
C LEU A 425 -54.74 -34.07 21.68
N HIS A 426 -53.54 -34.32 21.15
CA HIS A 426 -52.99 -35.68 21.06
C HIS A 426 -52.69 -36.29 22.43
N VAL A 427 -52.17 -35.52 23.39
CA VAL A 427 -51.94 -36.00 24.76
C VAL A 427 -53.26 -36.41 25.40
N ARG A 428 -54.28 -35.55 25.33
CA ARG A 428 -55.63 -35.87 25.87
C ARG A 428 -56.25 -37.07 25.18
N TYR A 429 -56.13 -37.17 23.87
CA TYR A 429 -56.61 -38.31 23.12
C TYR A 429 -55.90 -39.60 23.56
N MET A 430 -54.59 -39.56 23.78
CA MET A 430 -53.83 -40.73 24.21
C MET A 430 -54.18 -41.16 25.64
N ILE A 431 -54.37 -40.20 26.56
CA ILE A 431 -54.85 -40.47 27.92
C ILE A 431 -56.23 -41.16 27.87
N TYR A 432 -57.14 -40.63 27.06
CA TYR A 432 -58.48 -41.21 26.89
C TYR A 432 -58.40 -42.62 26.31
N ARG A 433 -57.64 -42.81 25.22
CA ARG A 433 -57.46 -44.09 24.54
C ARG A 433 -56.85 -45.16 25.43
N LEU A 434 -55.81 -44.83 26.20
CA LEU A 434 -55.22 -45.77 27.15
C LEU A 434 -56.19 -46.12 28.27
N GLY A 435 -56.96 -45.14 28.77
CA GLY A 435 -57.98 -45.37 29.79
C GLY A 435 -59.10 -46.29 29.30
N THR A 436 -59.56 -46.13 28.06
CA THR A 436 -60.57 -47.03 27.47
C THR A 436 -60.03 -48.44 27.26
N MET A 437 -58.80 -48.58 26.74
CA MET A 437 -58.17 -49.90 26.54
C MET A 437 -57.93 -50.63 27.86
N GLN A 438 -57.52 -49.91 28.91
CA GLN A 438 -57.39 -50.46 30.25
C GLN A 438 -58.75 -50.98 30.77
N SER A 439 -59.83 -50.19 30.62
CA SER A 439 -61.16 -50.61 31.07
C SER A 439 -61.77 -51.77 30.28
N GLU A 440 -61.46 -51.89 28.99
CA GLU A 440 -61.89 -53.00 28.13
C GLU A 440 -61.16 -54.30 28.49
N GLU A 441 -59.85 -54.24 28.76
CA GLU A 441 -59.06 -55.41 29.19
C GLU A 441 -59.42 -55.85 30.62
N GLU A 442 -59.66 -54.92 31.55
CA GLU A 442 -60.18 -55.23 32.89
C GLU A 442 -61.60 -55.85 32.84
N GLY A 443 -62.39 -55.50 31.82
CA GLY A 443 -63.71 -56.08 31.55
C GLY A 443 -63.68 -57.47 30.88
N GLU A 444 -62.72 -57.72 29.99
CA GLU A 444 -62.46 -59.04 29.38
C GLU A 444 -61.87 -60.04 30.40
N GLU A 445 -60.97 -59.60 31.30
CA GLU A 445 -60.47 -60.46 32.39
C GLU A 445 -61.56 -60.82 33.41
N ALA A 446 -62.54 -59.94 33.64
CA ALA A 446 -63.71 -60.22 34.48
C ALA A 446 -64.75 -61.16 33.82
N SER A 447 -64.61 -61.48 32.51
CA SER A 447 -65.54 -62.31 31.74
C SER A 447 -64.90 -63.57 31.09
N GLY A 448 -63.68 -63.95 31.48
CA GLY A 448 -63.04 -65.22 31.09
C GLY A 448 -63.73 -66.47 31.67
N PRO A 449 -63.66 -67.63 30.99
CA PRO A 449 -64.62 -68.73 31.15
C PRO A 449 -64.50 -69.47 32.49
N ALA A 450 -65.67 -69.85 33.04
CA ALA A 450 -65.83 -70.75 34.18
C ALA A 450 -65.45 -72.20 33.85
#